data_AF-U1TBG3-F1
#
_entry.id   AF-U1TBG3-F1
#
_cell.length_a   1.000
_cell.length_b   1.000
_cell.length_c   1.000
_cell.angle_alpha   90.00
_cell.angle_beta   90.00
_cell.angle_gamma   90.00
#
_symmetry.space_group_name_H-M   'P 1'
#
loop_
_entity.id
_entity.type
_entity.pdbx_description
1 polymer ?
#
loop_
_entity_poly.entity_id
_entity_poly.type
_entity_poly.pdbx_seq_one_letter_code
_entity_poly.pdbx_strand_id
1 'polypeptide(L)'
;MGGGANLFRERVVTDWRSSGDTVILLSFRVSSMQTFVEVRDRSGTYSCQLPSLDSFVELLVRMDLKQVFFNCAVSFPHPQSLRTFMLALKQRTNASLIVAIHEYFLVCPSHFLLDDGGQYCGIPSVSRCNACLSNHPDGFVSLTGERSIVRWREMWGELLDAADEIRCFSQSSCTLLERAYPGIGGRAKLFPHYVEPLREVSVPAPPRKYLTIGVIGSISHHKGAGILQDLAAAIHQVGAPVRIVVVGSVDAPCHPEVVKETGPYAQDDLPKIVEKHGISMAFLPSICPETFSFFAHEILSMKLPLICLDLGAQADLVRSLETGYIATRQDGPSLLEDILAFERSLHPLSIKVIS
;
A
#
# COMPACT_ATOMS: atom_id res chain seq x y z
N MET A 1 -6.44 10.20 3.18
CA MET A 1 -6.00 9.10 2.30
C MET A 1 -7.19 8.36 1.76
N GLY A 2 -7.11 7.85 0.53
CA GLY A 2 -8.01 6.86 -0.06
C GLY A 2 -7.32 5.50 -0.18
N GLY A 3 -8.00 4.49 -0.75
CA GLY A 3 -7.40 3.18 -1.08
C GLY A 3 -7.72 2.06 -0.07
N GLY A 4 -6.86 1.04 -0.06
CA GLY A 4 -7.09 -0.24 0.64
C GLY A 4 -7.39 -0.13 2.14
N ALA A 5 -6.70 0.75 2.87
CA ALA A 5 -6.91 0.95 4.30
C ALA A 5 -8.31 1.50 4.63
N ASN A 6 -8.90 2.32 3.75
CA ASN A 6 -10.27 2.79 3.92
C ASN A 6 -11.28 1.68 3.55
N LEU A 7 -11.03 0.92 2.47
CA LEU A 7 -11.87 -0.22 2.11
C LEU A 7 -11.91 -1.27 3.22
N PHE A 8 -10.79 -1.50 3.90
CA PHE A 8 -10.72 -2.35 5.07
C PHE A 8 -11.53 -1.76 6.24
N ARG A 9 -11.32 -0.47 6.57
CA ARG A 9 -12.08 0.21 7.62
C ARG A 9 -13.59 0.12 7.40
N GLU A 10 -14.07 0.38 6.18
CA GLU A 10 -15.51 0.31 5.86
C GLU A 10 -16.06 -1.13 6.00
N ARG A 11 -15.26 -2.15 5.68
CA ARG A 11 -15.63 -3.55 5.94
C ARG A 11 -15.78 -3.84 7.42
N VAL A 12 -14.79 -3.48 8.24
CA VAL A 12 -14.86 -3.64 9.71
C VAL A 12 -16.08 -2.92 10.30
N VAL A 13 -16.34 -1.69 9.85
CA VAL A 13 -17.52 -0.91 10.28
C VAL A 13 -18.82 -1.64 9.90
N THR A 14 -18.89 -2.20 8.69
CA THR A 14 -20.07 -2.95 8.22
C THR A 14 -20.29 -4.20 9.05
N ASP A 15 -19.23 -4.97 9.32
CA ASP A 15 -19.30 -6.21 10.10
C ASP A 15 -19.76 -5.98 11.54
N TRP A 16 -19.22 -4.94 12.20
CA TRP A 16 -19.63 -4.56 13.56
C TRP A 16 -21.07 -4.07 13.61
N ARG A 17 -21.50 -3.25 12.64
CA ARG A 17 -22.90 -2.82 12.57
C ARG A 17 -23.86 -3.97 12.33
N SER A 18 -23.50 -4.92 11.47
CA SER A 18 -24.28 -6.14 11.24
C SER A 18 -24.36 -7.02 12.50
N SER A 19 -23.36 -6.96 13.37
CA SER A 19 -23.37 -7.61 14.70
C SER A 19 -24.20 -6.85 15.75
N GLY A 20 -24.68 -5.65 15.40
CA GLY A 20 -25.51 -4.80 16.25
C GLY A 20 -24.75 -3.76 17.06
N ASP A 21 -23.44 -3.60 16.83
CA ASP A 21 -22.60 -2.65 17.55
C ASP A 21 -22.77 -1.21 17.04
N THR A 22 -22.56 -0.25 17.93
CA THR A 22 -22.38 1.16 17.57
C THR A 22 -20.90 1.40 17.27
N VAL A 23 -20.61 1.94 16.09
CA VAL A 23 -19.25 2.20 15.63
C VAL A 23 -18.97 3.69 15.68
N ILE A 24 -17.85 4.05 16.30
CA ILE A 24 -17.39 5.42 16.43
C ILE A 24 -16.11 5.58 15.61
N LEU A 25 -16.16 6.40 14.57
CA LEU A 25 -15.05 6.69 13.68
C LEU A 25 -14.47 8.07 14.00
N LEU A 26 -13.22 8.08 14.46
CA LEU A 26 -12.42 9.29 14.57
C LEU A 26 -11.67 9.52 13.27
N SER A 27 -11.81 10.69 12.65
CA SER A 27 -11.16 11.03 11.37
C SER A 27 -10.70 12.48 11.34
N PHE A 28 -9.66 12.74 10.56
CA PHE A 28 -9.19 14.10 10.27
C PHE A 28 -9.50 14.49 8.83
N ARG A 29 -10.14 15.64 8.63
CA ARG A 29 -10.45 16.17 7.30
C ARG A 29 -9.46 17.27 6.96
N VAL A 30 -8.58 16.98 6.00
CA VAL A 30 -7.52 17.90 5.56
C VAL A 30 -8.08 19.21 5.00
N SER A 31 -9.19 19.17 4.25
CA SER A 31 -9.77 20.37 3.63
C SER A 31 -10.27 21.41 4.64
N SER A 32 -10.69 20.99 5.83
CA SER A 32 -11.16 21.89 6.89
C SER A 32 -10.20 21.95 8.09
N MET A 33 -9.08 21.23 8.04
CA MET A 33 -8.10 21.13 9.13
C MET A 33 -8.72 20.79 10.49
N GLN A 34 -9.72 19.90 10.49
CA GLN A 34 -10.52 19.60 11.68
C GLN A 34 -10.62 18.08 11.91
N THR A 35 -10.69 17.72 13.18
CA THR A 35 -11.04 16.37 13.63
C THR A 35 -12.56 16.24 13.71
N PHE A 36 -13.08 15.12 13.23
CA PHE A 36 -14.51 14.81 13.27
C PHE A 36 -14.70 13.43 13.85
N VAL A 37 -15.85 13.26 14.48
CA VAL A 37 -16.36 11.96 14.90
C VAL A 37 -17.58 11.64 14.07
N GLU A 38 -17.66 10.40 13.64
CA GLU A 38 -18.85 9.84 13.01
C GLU A 38 -19.31 8.63 13.80
N VAL A 39 -20.55 8.68 14.27
CA VAL A 39 -21.21 7.59 14.99
C VAL A 39 -22.15 6.91 14.03
N ARG A 40 -21.97 5.60 13.84
CA ARG A 40 -22.81 4.76 13.00
C ARG A 40 -23.42 3.64 13.83
N ASP A 41 -24.74 3.59 13.89
CA ASP A 41 -25.49 2.57 14.62
C ASP A 41 -26.69 2.07 13.80
N ARG A 42 -27.67 1.44 14.44
CA ARG A 42 -28.90 0.96 13.77
C ARG A 42 -29.84 2.10 13.34
N SER A 43 -29.77 3.26 13.98
CA SER A 43 -30.62 4.43 13.71
C SER A 43 -30.10 5.28 12.56
N GLY A 44 -28.80 5.22 12.26
CA GLY A 44 -28.22 5.88 11.10
C GLY A 44 -26.76 6.25 11.31
N THR A 45 -26.36 7.32 10.63
CA THR A 45 -25.02 7.91 10.70
C THR A 45 -25.13 9.36 11.15
N TYR A 46 -24.41 9.72 12.21
CA TYR A 46 -24.31 11.09 12.73
C TYR A 46 -22.86 11.52 12.71
N SER A 47 -22.57 12.73 12.22
CA SER A 47 -21.21 13.27 12.20
C SER A 47 -21.17 14.65 12.84
N CYS A 48 -20.17 14.90 13.67
CA CYS A 48 -19.93 16.19 14.29
C CYS A 48 -18.44 16.52 14.31
N GLN A 49 -18.13 17.82 14.38
CA GLN A 49 -16.77 18.28 14.64
C GLN A 49 -16.40 17.95 16.08
N LEU A 50 -15.19 17.45 16.29
CA LEU A 50 -14.66 17.18 17.61
C LEU A 50 -13.71 18.30 18.05
N PRO A 51 -14.05 19.08 19.08
CA PRO A 51 -13.22 20.20 19.53
C PRO A 51 -11.98 19.76 20.32
N SER A 52 -12.09 18.64 21.07
CA SER A 52 -11.01 18.14 21.91
C SER A 52 -11.05 16.61 22.01
N LEU A 53 -9.88 15.98 21.85
CA LEU A 53 -9.71 14.55 22.11
C LEU A 53 -9.87 14.21 23.60
N ASP A 54 -9.43 15.09 24.51
CA ASP A 54 -9.49 14.84 25.95
C ASP A 54 -10.94 14.75 26.44
N SER A 55 -11.79 15.70 26.02
CA SER A 55 -13.22 15.67 26.33
C SER A 55 -13.90 14.43 25.75
N PHE A 56 -13.38 13.92 24.62
CA PHE A 56 -13.90 12.72 24.00
C PHE A 56 -13.52 11.45 24.77
N VAL A 57 -12.29 11.38 25.31
CA VAL A 57 -11.88 10.30 26.22
C VAL A 57 -12.81 10.26 27.43
N GLU A 58 -13.11 11.40 28.05
CA GLU A 58 -14.01 11.45 29.23
C GLU A 58 -15.41 10.94 28.93
N LEU A 59 -15.90 11.14 27.69
CA LEU A 59 -17.17 10.59 27.24
C LEU A 59 -17.07 9.07 27.04
N LEU A 60 -16.06 8.61 26.31
CA LEU A 60 -15.89 7.20 25.94
C LEU A 60 -15.58 6.30 27.16
N VAL A 61 -14.86 6.81 28.17
CA VAL A 61 -14.56 6.08 29.41
C VAL A 61 -15.82 5.77 30.23
N ARG A 62 -16.90 6.54 30.06
CA ARG A 62 -18.19 6.30 30.71
C ARG A 62 -19.08 5.33 29.94
N MET A 63 -18.67 4.95 28.73
CA MET A 63 -19.35 3.98 27.88
C MET A 63 -18.78 2.58 28.09
N ASP A 64 -19.55 1.56 27.71
CA ASP A 64 -19.09 0.16 27.71
C ASP A 64 -18.28 -0.13 26.43
N LEU A 65 -17.12 0.52 26.31
CA LEU A 65 -16.24 0.39 25.14
C LEU A 65 -15.61 -1.00 25.09
N LYS A 66 -15.94 -1.78 24.05
CA LYS A 66 -15.46 -3.16 23.88
C LYS A 66 -14.10 -3.26 23.18
N GLN A 67 -13.90 -2.42 22.18
CA GLN A 67 -12.75 -2.50 21.31
C GLN A 67 -12.36 -1.12 20.75
N VAL A 68 -11.05 -0.91 20.65
CA VAL A 68 -10.39 0.24 20.05
C VAL A 68 -9.52 -0.30 18.91
N PHE A 69 -9.71 0.22 17.70
CA PHE A 69 -8.99 -0.21 16.53
C PHE A 69 -8.22 0.95 15.92
N PHE A 70 -6.89 0.88 15.99
CA PHE A 70 -6.00 1.84 15.35
C PHE A 70 -5.75 1.44 13.90
N ASN A 71 -6.27 2.25 12.97
CA ASN A 71 -6.20 1.97 11.54
C ASN A 71 -5.06 2.70 10.82
N CYS A 72 -4.88 4.00 11.10
CA CYS A 72 -3.92 4.89 10.41
C CYS A 72 -3.81 6.26 11.09
N ALA A 73 -2.65 6.92 11.01
CA ALA A 73 -2.44 8.27 11.54
C ALA A 73 -1.82 9.31 10.57
N VAL A 74 -1.46 8.94 9.33
CA VAL A 74 -0.71 9.80 8.37
C VAL A 74 -1.33 11.18 8.09
N SER A 75 -2.64 11.38 8.30
CA SER A 75 -3.31 12.68 8.09
C SER A 75 -3.49 13.52 9.36
N PHE A 76 -3.15 13.02 10.54
CA PHE A 76 -3.28 13.79 11.78
C PHE A 76 -2.06 14.70 11.96
N PRO A 77 -2.23 16.03 12.09
CA PRO A 77 -1.12 16.97 12.23
C PRO A 77 -0.39 16.83 13.58
N HIS A 78 -1.07 16.32 14.60
CA HIS A 78 -0.52 16.07 15.93
C HIS A 78 -0.63 14.58 16.29
N PRO A 79 0.22 13.72 15.68
CA PRO A 79 0.17 12.28 15.90
C PRO A 79 0.34 11.89 17.37
N GLN A 80 1.11 12.66 18.16
CA GLN A 80 1.24 12.43 19.60
C GLN A 80 -0.11 12.50 20.33
N SER A 81 -1.01 13.41 19.93
CA SER A 81 -2.31 13.57 20.57
C SER A 81 -3.20 12.36 20.28
N LEU A 82 -3.10 11.78 19.07
CA LEU A 82 -3.80 10.55 18.74
C LEU A 82 -3.25 9.36 19.53
N ARG A 83 -1.92 9.24 19.67
CA ARG A 83 -1.30 8.20 20.52
C ARG A 83 -1.77 8.31 21.97
N THR A 84 -1.78 9.52 22.55
CA THR A 84 -2.25 9.76 23.91
C THR A 84 -3.74 9.41 24.05
N PHE A 85 -4.57 9.79 23.08
CA PHE A 85 -6.00 9.42 23.05
C PHE A 85 -6.20 7.90 23.10
N MET A 86 -5.50 7.14 22.24
CA MET A 86 -5.66 5.68 22.17
C MET A 86 -5.20 4.98 23.45
N LEU A 87 -4.09 5.43 24.03
CA LEU A 87 -3.60 4.87 25.29
C LEU A 87 -4.48 5.22 26.49
N ALA A 88 -5.05 6.42 26.53
CA ALA A 88 -6.00 6.79 27.56
C ALA A 88 -7.23 5.87 27.54
N LEU A 89 -7.74 5.53 26.35
CA LEU A 89 -8.83 4.55 26.21
C LEU A 89 -8.39 3.15 26.70
N LYS A 90 -7.22 2.68 26.28
CA LYS A 90 -6.70 1.37 26.70
C LYS A 90 -6.47 1.28 28.22
N GLN A 91 -6.00 2.35 28.86
CA GLN A 91 -5.68 2.36 30.29
C GLN A 91 -6.91 2.58 31.19
N ARG A 92 -7.92 3.29 30.70
CA ARG A 92 -9.09 3.71 31.50
C ARG A 92 -10.36 2.94 31.20
N THR A 93 -10.31 1.99 30.27
CA THR A 93 -11.43 1.09 29.93
C THR A 93 -10.93 -0.35 29.85
N ASN A 94 -11.86 -1.29 29.80
CA ASN A 94 -11.54 -2.70 29.55
C ASN A 94 -11.51 -3.03 28.03
N ALA A 95 -11.45 -2.01 27.17
CA ALA A 95 -11.47 -2.22 25.73
C ALA A 95 -10.18 -2.93 25.26
N SER A 96 -10.34 -3.86 24.32
CA SER A 96 -9.19 -4.41 23.59
C SER A 96 -8.63 -3.35 22.63
N LEU A 97 -7.31 -3.26 22.50
CA LEU A 97 -6.62 -2.39 21.55
C LEU A 97 -5.97 -3.24 20.46
N ILE A 98 -6.43 -3.04 19.23
CA ILE A 98 -5.85 -3.63 18.03
C ILE A 98 -5.13 -2.53 17.24
N VAL A 99 -3.88 -2.78 16.86
CA VAL A 99 -3.11 -1.88 15.99
C VAL A 99 -2.85 -2.57 14.66
N ALA A 100 -3.35 -1.99 13.57
CA ALA A 100 -3.18 -2.53 12.23
C ALA A 100 -2.15 -1.73 11.42
N ILE A 101 -1.13 -2.41 10.91
CA ILE A 101 -0.02 -1.83 10.15
C ILE A 101 -0.38 -1.76 8.67
N HIS A 102 -1.29 -0.84 8.32
CA HIS A 102 -1.66 -0.58 6.92
C HIS A 102 -0.64 0.29 6.17
N GLU A 103 0.22 0.97 6.90
CA GLU A 103 1.31 1.82 6.41
C GLU A 103 2.49 1.76 7.39
N TYR A 104 3.61 2.43 7.06
CA TYR A 104 4.82 2.47 7.90
C TYR A 104 5.02 3.81 8.62
N PHE A 105 3.96 4.59 8.82
CA PHE A 105 3.98 5.86 9.56
C PHE A 105 4.39 5.67 11.01
N LEU A 106 3.96 4.58 11.65
CA LEU A 106 4.44 4.27 13.01
C LEU A 106 5.96 4.08 13.00
N VAL A 107 6.51 3.46 11.95
CA VAL A 107 7.95 3.21 11.79
C VAL A 107 8.75 4.47 11.46
N CYS A 108 8.22 5.36 10.62
CA CYS A 108 8.88 6.57 10.11
C CYS A 108 7.86 7.61 9.62
N PRO A 109 8.08 8.93 9.85
CA PRO A 109 7.22 9.97 9.28
C PRO A 109 7.11 9.93 7.74
N SER A 110 8.18 9.52 7.05
CA SER A 110 8.16 9.16 5.63
C SER A 110 7.57 7.76 5.50
N HIS A 111 6.26 7.65 5.71
CA HIS A 111 5.50 6.39 5.78
C HIS A 111 5.61 5.47 4.54
N PHE A 112 6.22 5.95 3.45
CA PHE A 112 6.60 5.16 2.27
C PHE A 112 7.98 4.48 2.39
N LEU A 113 8.72 4.75 3.47
CA LEU A 113 10.10 4.30 3.71
C LEU A 113 11.08 4.67 2.59
N LEU A 114 10.80 5.76 1.89
CA LEU A 114 11.73 6.40 0.96
C LEU A 114 12.62 7.37 1.74
N ASP A 115 13.91 7.42 1.41
CA ASP A 115 14.85 8.39 1.98
C ASP A 115 14.75 9.78 1.32
N ASP A 116 15.64 10.69 1.69
CA ASP A 116 15.70 12.06 1.19
C ASP A 116 16.13 12.13 -0.29
N GLY A 117 16.61 11.02 -0.86
CA GLY A 117 16.84 10.82 -2.30
C GLY A 117 15.69 10.11 -3.03
N GLY A 118 14.59 9.80 -2.34
CA GLY A 118 13.44 9.08 -2.91
C GLY A 118 13.69 7.58 -3.12
N GLN A 119 14.72 7.01 -2.50
CA GLN A 119 15.05 5.59 -2.62
C GLN A 119 14.55 4.81 -1.41
N TYR A 120 14.10 3.57 -1.62
CA TYR A 120 13.69 2.72 -0.50
C TYR A 120 14.88 2.46 0.45
N CYS A 121 14.72 2.85 1.72
CA CYS A 121 15.82 2.87 2.67
C CYS A 121 16.01 1.56 3.45
N GLY A 122 15.00 0.68 3.47
CA GLY A 122 15.07 -0.59 4.20
C GLY A 122 15.18 -0.47 5.73
N ILE A 123 14.86 0.69 6.30
CA ILE A 123 15.01 1.00 7.74
C ILE A 123 16.49 0.87 8.15
N PRO A 124 17.34 1.86 7.80
CA PRO A 124 18.76 1.82 8.10
C PRO A 124 19.07 2.16 9.57
N SER A 125 20.34 2.38 9.89
CA SER A 125 20.76 2.81 11.23
C SER A 125 20.07 4.10 11.68
N VAL A 126 19.93 4.26 13.00
CA VAL A 126 19.37 5.47 13.63
C VAL A 126 20.08 6.74 13.15
N SER A 127 21.41 6.71 13.01
CA SER A 127 22.20 7.85 12.53
C SER A 127 21.80 8.25 11.10
N ARG A 128 21.64 7.28 10.19
CA ARG A 128 21.21 7.55 8.81
C ARG A 128 19.77 8.05 8.77
N CYS A 129 18.87 7.46 9.56
CA CYS A 129 17.49 7.94 9.66
C CYS A 129 17.39 9.39 10.15
N ASN A 130 18.13 9.78 11.19
CA ASN A 130 18.12 11.15 11.70
C ASN A 130 18.69 12.16 10.69
N ALA A 131 19.76 11.79 9.97
CA ALA A 131 20.31 12.61 8.91
C ALA A 131 19.31 12.81 7.77
N CYS A 132 18.64 11.73 7.34
CA CYS A 132 17.59 11.76 6.33
C CYS A 132 16.41 12.64 6.77
N LEU A 133 15.84 12.43 7.96
CA LEU A 133 14.69 13.21 8.46
C LEU A 133 14.97 14.70 8.54
N SER A 134 16.22 15.08 8.83
CA SER A 134 16.65 16.48 8.91
C SER A 134 16.59 17.20 7.56
N ASN A 135 16.77 16.47 6.45
CA ASN A 135 16.79 17.00 5.09
C ASN A 135 15.61 16.50 4.22
N HIS A 136 14.68 15.76 4.81
CA HIS A 136 13.66 15.04 4.05
C HIS A 136 12.69 16.03 3.36
N PRO A 137 12.51 15.95 2.02
CA PRO A 137 11.69 16.91 1.29
C PRO A 137 10.19 16.65 1.38
N ASP A 138 9.76 15.61 2.11
CA ASP A 138 8.37 15.14 2.06
C ASP A 138 7.46 16.00 2.96
N GLY A 139 6.29 16.34 2.43
CA GLY A 139 5.32 17.20 3.12
C GLY A 139 4.75 16.59 4.40
N PHE A 140 4.61 15.27 4.50
CA PHE A 140 4.16 14.59 5.72
C PHE A 140 5.24 14.60 6.81
N VAL A 141 6.50 14.43 6.40
CA VAL A 141 7.64 14.62 7.32
C VAL A 141 7.63 16.06 7.84
N SER A 142 7.44 17.05 6.97
CA SER A 142 7.26 18.47 7.36
C SER A 142 6.07 18.70 8.30
N LEU A 143 4.91 18.12 8.00
CA LEU A 143 3.68 18.29 8.77
C LEU A 143 3.79 17.79 10.21
N THR A 144 4.47 16.66 10.42
CA THR A 144 4.61 16.04 11.75
C THR A 144 5.66 16.70 12.64
N GLY A 145 6.63 17.42 12.05
CA GLY A 145 7.62 18.22 12.76
C GLY A 145 8.70 17.46 13.54
N GLU A 146 8.51 16.18 13.86
CA GLU A 146 9.53 15.36 14.55
C GLU A 146 10.67 14.99 13.59
N ARG A 147 11.91 15.13 14.07
CA ARG A 147 13.16 14.94 13.30
C ARG A 147 14.10 13.89 13.91
N SER A 148 13.73 13.36 15.08
CA SER A 148 14.41 12.25 15.73
C SER A 148 13.62 10.96 15.48
N ILE A 149 14.21 10.03 14.72
CA ILE A 149 13.62 8.70 14.53
C ILE A 149 13.50 7.94 15.86
N VAL A 150 14.37 8.24 16.82
CA VAL A 150 14.36 7.62 18.15
C VAL A 150 13.08 8.03 18.87
N ARG A 151 12.82 9.34 18.99
CA ARG A 151 11.61 9.86 19.63
C ARG A 151 10.35 9.40 18.93
N TRP A 152 10.36 9.40 17.60
CA TRP A 152 9.24 8.93 16.80
C TRP A 152 8.92 7.46 17.11
N ARG A 153 9.94 6.60 17.11
CA ARG A 153 9.76 5.18 17.41
C ARG A 153 9.43 4.96 18.87
N GLU A 154 10.05 5.64 19.83
CA GLU A 154 9.68 5.55 21.25
C GLU A 154 8.19 5.86 21.46
N MET A 155 7.71 6.99 20.92
CA MET A 155 6.32 7.42 21.03
C MET A 155 5.32 6.38 20.51
N TRP A 156 5.55 5.84 19.30
CA TRP A 156 4.67 4.83 18.70
C TRP A 156 4.89 3.43 19.29
N GLY A 157 6.10 3.14 19.75
CA GLY A 157 6.46 1.91 20.45
C GLY A 157 5.65 1.74 21.71
N GLU A 158 5.37 2.81 22.45
CA GLU A 158 4.48 2.78 23.62
C GLU A 158 3.04 2.36 23.26
N LEU A 159 2.52 2.78 22.10
CA LEU A 159 1.19 2.35 21.64
C LEU A 159 1.19 0.88 21.22
N LEU A 160 2.22 0.47 20.48
CA LEU A 160 2.39 -0.92 20.04
C LEU A 160 2.57 -1.85 21.25
N ASP A 161 3.33 -1.43 22.26
CA ASP A 161 3.55 -2.21 23.48
C ASP A 161 2.24 -2.46 24.25
N ALA A 162 1.40 -1.43 24.36
CA ALA A 162 0.09 -1.53 25.00
C ALA A 162 -0.98 -2.28 24.18
N ALA A 163 -0.72 -2.60 22.90
CA ALA A 163 -1.68 -3.28 22.04
C ALA A 163 -1.84 -4.75 22.42
N ASP A 164 -3.10 -5.19 22.54
CA ASP A 164 -3.44 -6.60 22.76
C ASP A 164 -3.19 -7.43 21.48
N GLU A 165 -3.34 -6.80 20.31
CA GLU A 165 -3.05 -7.40 19.02
C GLU A 165 -2.40 -6.40 18.07
N ILE A 166 -1.34 -6.84 17.40
CA ILE A 166 -0.72 -6.11 16.28
C ILE A 166 -0.96 -6.93 15.02
N ARG A 167 -1.54 -6.31 13.98
CA ARG A 167 -1.86 -6.96 12.70
C ARG A 167 -0.96 -6.43 11.59
N CYS A 168 -0.30 -7.34 10.91
CA CYS A 168 0.46 -7.11 9.69
C CYS A 168 -0.19 -7.87 8.54
N PHE A 169 -0.07 -7.37 7.31
CA PHE A 169 -0.81 -7.91 6.16
C PHE A 169 0.07 -8.70 5.18
N SER A 170 1.38 -8.71 5.41
CA SER A 170 2.38 -9.46 4.66
C SER A 170 3.57 -9.84 5.52
N GLN A 171 4.35 -10.84 5.10
CA GLN A 171 5.56 -11.24 5.80
C GLN A 171 6.61 -10.13 5.82
N SER A 172 6.72 -9.37 4.73
CA SER A 172 7.55 -8.17 4.63
C SER A 172 7.13 -7.11 5.64
N SER A 173 5.84 -6.85 5.83
CA SER A 173 5.39 -5.88 6.86
C SER A 173 5.73 -6.32 8.29
N CYS A 174 5.62 -7.63 8.61
CA CYS A 174 6.08 -8.18 9.89
C CYS A 174 7.59 -7.96 10.08
N THR A 175 8.37 -8.27 9.04
CA THR A 175 9.84 -8.17 9.07
C THR A 175 10.30 -6.73 9.27
N LEU A 176 9.66 -5.78 8.57
CA LEU A 176 9.97 -4.36 8.68
C LEU A 176 9.55 -3.78 10.04
N LEU A 177 8.42 -4.23 10.58
CA LEU A 177 8.00 -3.85 11.92
C LEU A 177 8.98 -4.36 12.98
N GLU A 178 9.39 -5.63 12.93
CA GLU A 178 10.39 -6.20 13.86
C GLU A 178 11.75 -5.52 13.73
N ARG A 179 12.17 -5.15 12.52
CA ARG A 179 13.39 -4.34 12.32
C ARG A 179 13.29 -2.97 13.00
N ALA A 180 12.14 -2.32 12.94
CA ALA A 180 11.93 -1.02 13.57
C ALA A 180 11.75 -1.11 15.10
N TYR A 181 11.16 -2.20 15.57
CA TYR A 181 10.75 -2.43 16.95
C TYR A 181 11.11 -3.85 17.43
N PRO A 182 12.40 -4.17 17.65
CA PRO A 182 12.80 -5.51 18.05
C PRO A 182 12.05 -6.00 19.30
N GLY A 183 11.52 -7.22 19.24
CA GLY A 183 10.72 -7.84 20.30
C GLY A 183 9.24 -7.43 20.31
N ILE A 184 8.91 -6.16 20.07
CA ILE A 184 7.51 -5.72 19.94
C ILE A 184 6.93 -6.17 18.61
N GLY A 185 7.66 -5.97 17.50
CA GLY A 185 7.23 -6.37 16.17
C GLY A 185 7.04 -7.87 16.01
N GLY A 186 7.80 -8.68 16.76
CA GLY A 186 7.70 -10.13 16.84
C GLY A 186 6.38 -10.63 17.44
N ARG A 187 5.60 -9.75 18.10
CA ARG A 187 4.22 -10.05 18.53
C ARG A 187 3.19 -9.89 17.42
N ALA A 188 3.56 -9.31 16.27
CA ALA A 188 2.64 -9.08 15.17
C ALA A 188 2.15 -10.39 14.57
N LYS A 189 0.84 -10.44 14.30
CA LYS A 189 0.18 -11.56 13.64
C LYS A 189 -0.07 -11.22 12.19
N LEU A 190 0.18 -12.18 11.31
CA LEU A 190 -0.16 -12.08 9.91
C LEU A 190 -1.68 -12.23 9.77
N PHE A 191 -2.34 -11.20 9.24
CA PHE A 191 -3.77 -11.15 8.99
C PHE A 191 -4.02 -10.60 7.58
N PRO A 192 -3.70 -11.33 6.51
CA PRO A 192 -3.79 -10.82 5.14
C PRO A 192 -5.23 -10.38 4.82
N HIS A 193 -5.38 -9.35 3.98
CA HIS A 193 -6.71 -8.93 3.58
C HIS A 193 -7.35 -9.93 2.62
N TYR A 194 -8.68 -9.98 2.64
CA TYR A 194 -9.44 -10.65 1.61
C TYR A 194 -9.64 -9.71 0.40
N VAL A 195 -9.48 -10.23 -0.80
CA VAL A 195 -9.77 -9.55 -2.06
C VAL A 195 -10.77 -10.41 -2.81
N GLU A 196 -11.92 -9.83 -3.15
CA GLU A 196 -12.92 -10.53 -3.96
C GLU A 196 -12.29 -10.86 -5.32
N PRO A 197 -12.28 -12.14 -5.73
CA PRO A 197 -11.59 -12.53 -6.96
C PRO A 197 -12.32 -11.97 -8.18
N LEU A 198 -11.53 -11.43 -9.12
CA LEU A 198 -12.03 -11.12 -10.45
C LEU A 198 -12.05 -12.38 -11.30
N ARG A 199 -12.85 -12.36 -12.38
CA ARG A 199 -12.84 -13.45 -13.34
C ARG A 199 -11.51 -13.54 -14.08
N GLU A 200 -11.16 -14.75 -14.49
CA GLU A 200 -10.06 -14.99 -15.43
C GLU A 200 -10.29 -14.24 -16.75
N VAL A 201 -9.20 -13.72 -17.31
CA VAL A 201 -9.21 -13.01 -18.59
C VAL A 201 -8.80 -13.96 -19.72
N SER A 202 -9.40 -13.76 -20.90
CA SER A 202 -8.98 -14.46 -22.11
C SER A 202 -8.10 -13.55 -22.96
N VAL A 203 -6.78 -13.73 -22.88
CA VAL A 203 -5.81 -12.96 -23.66
C VAL A 203 -5.39 -13.74 -24.91
N PRO A 204 -5.29 -13.11 -26.10
CA PRO A 204 -4.86 -13.80 -27.33
C PRO A 204 -3.52 -14.51 -27.12
N ALA A 205 -3.34 -15.74 -27.62
CA ALA A 205 -2.04 -16.41 -27.58
C ALA A 205 -1.04 -15.74 -28.55
N PRO A 206 0.28 -15.90 -28.34
CA PRO A 206 1.29 -15.53 -29.35
C PRO A 206 1.07 -16.27 -30.70
N PRO A 207 1.49 -15.70 -31.84
CA PRO A 207 2.26 -14.46 -31.99
C PRO A 207 1.41 -13.19 -31.93
N ARG A 208 1.93 -12.14 -31.28
CA ARG A 208 1.30 -10.82 -31.18
C ARG A 208 2.21 -9.76 -31.79
N LYS A 209 1.62 -8.67 -32.32
CA LYS A 209 2.40 -7.54 -32.86
C LYS A 209 3.22 -6.83 -31.77
N TYR A 210 2.66 -6.72 -30.56
CA TYR A 210 3.31 -6.15 -29.39
C TYR A 210 3.08 -7.03 -28.16
N LEU A 211 4.06 -7.07 -27.27
CA LEU A 211 3.85 -7.42 -25.86
C LEU A 211 3.18 -6.23 -25.18
N THR A 212 1.96 -6.40 -24.65
CA THR A 212 1.25 -5.33 -23.93
C THR A 212 1.32 -5.58 -22.44
N ILE A 213 2.02 -4.68 -21.74
CA ILE A 213 2.18 -4.67 -20.30
C ILE A 213 1.07 -3.83 -19.67
N GLY A 214 0.35 -4.37 -18.71
CA GLY A 214 -0.62 -3.65 -17.90
C GLY A 214 0.01 -3.09 -16.62
N VAL A 215 -0.25 -1.83 -16.31
CA VAL A 215 0.08 -1.22 -15.01
C VAL A 215 -1.21 -0.67 -14.43
N ILE A 216 -1.60 -1.12 -13.23
CA ILE A 216 -2.97 -0.93 -12.72
C ILE A 216 -2.99 0.09 -11.58
N GLY A 217 -3.88 1.08 -11.70
CA GLY A 217 -4.13 2.11 -10.70
C GLY A 217 -3.59 3.49 -11.06
N SER A 218 -3.73 4.44 -10.13
CA SER A 218 -3.06 5.75 -10.21
C SER A 218 -1.63 5.63 -9.72
N ILE A 219 -0.67 5.81 -10.63
CA ILE A 219 0.76 5.62 -10.43
C ILE A 219 1.43 6.95 -10.10
N SER A 220 1.47 7.27 -8.81
CA SER A 220 2.22 8.40 -8.24
C SER A 220 3.71 8.07 -8.10
N HIS A 221 4.52 9.06 -7.69
CA HIS A 221 5.97 8.88 -7.47
C HIS A 221 6.33 7.62 -6.66
N HIS A 222 5.77 7.45 -5.45
CA HIS A 222 6.03 6.28 -4.60
C HIS A 222 5.51 4.94 -5.16
N LYS A 223 4.61 5.00 -6.14
CA LYS A 223 4.11 3.83 -6.88
C LYS A 223 4.92 3.56 -8.15
N GLY A 224 6.01 4.29 -8.38
CA GLY A 224 6.94 4.03 -9.48
C GLY A 224 6.66 4.80 -10.77
N ALA A 225 6.09 6.00 -10.70
CA ALA A 225 5.90 6.82 -11.91
C ALA A 225 7.21 7.06 -12.67
N GLY A 226 8.31 7.32 -11.95
CA GLY A 226 9.65 7.45 -12.55
C GLY A 226 10.18 6.15 -13.17
N ILE A 227 9.93 5.01 -12.51
CA ILE A 227 10.28 3.69 -13.05
C ILE A 227 9.56 3.43 -14.37
N LEU A 228 8.29 3.80 -14.45
CA LEU A 228 7.51 3.64 -15.67
C LEU A 228 7.99 4.55 -16.80
N GLN A 229 8.38 5.78 -16.46
CA GLN A 229 8.97 6.73 -17.39
C GLN A 229 10.29 6.21 -17.97
N ASP A 230 11.19 5.71 -17.13
CA ASP A 230 12.49 5.17 -17.54
C ASP A 230 12.32 3.93 -18.43
N LEU A 231 11.40 3.02 -18.07
CA LEU A 231 11.07 1.86 -18.89
C LEU A 231 10.48 2.28 -20.25
N ALA A 232 9.58 3.27 -20.26
CA ALA A 232 8.98 3.77 -21.51
C ALA A 232 10.03 4.42 -22.43
N ALA A 233 10.98 5.16 -21.87
CA ALA A 233 12.09 5.74 -22.60
C ALA A 233 12.99 4.65 -23.20
N ALA A 234 13.32 3.61 -22.42
CA ALA A 234 14.12 2.48 -22.91
C ALA A 234 13.42 1.73 -24.06
N ILE A 235 12.13 1.45 -23.93
CA ILE A 235 11.32 0.80 -24.99
C ILE A 235 11.34 1.64 -26.28
N HIS A 236 11.12 2.96 -26.15
CA HIS A 236 11.12 3.88 -27.29
C HIS A 236 12.50 3.94 -27.97
N GLN A 237 13.57 4.07 -27.18
CA GLN A 237 14.93 4.21 -27.68
C GLN A 237 15.38 3.02 -28.54
N VAL A 238 15.02 1.80 -28.16
CA VAL A 238 15.42 0.59 -28.90
C VAL A 238 14.36 0.11 -29.91
N GLY A 239 13.21 0.80 -29.98
CA GLY A 239 12.09 0.42 -30.85
C GLY A 239 11.54 -0.97 -30.55
N ALA A 240 11.56 -1.39 -29.28
CA ALA A 240 11.09 -2.72 -28.89
C ALA A 240 9.59 -2.90 -29.22
N PRO A 241 9.13 -4.10 -29.61
CA PRO A 241 7.72 -4.39 -29.85
C PRO A 241 6.98 -4.57 -28.51
N VAL A 242 7.08 -3.59 -27.63
CA VAL A 242 6.49 -3.56 -26.29
C VAL A 242 5.66 -2.29 -26.16
N ARG A 243 4.50 -2.40 -25.50
CA ARG A 243 3.64 -1.26 -25.15
C ARG A 243 3.18 -1.39 -23.72
N ILE A 244 2.88 -0.25 -23.12
CA ILE A 244 2.41 -0.14 -21.75
C ILE A 244 1.00 0.46 -21.77
N VAL A 245 0.07 -0.20 -21.09
CA VAL A 245 -1.28 0.31 -20.84
C VAL A 245 -1.43 0.53 -19.35
N VAL A 246 -1.51 1.79 -18.96
CA VAL A 246 -1.83 2.19 -17.59
C VAL A 246 -3.34 2.19 -17.43
N VAL A 247 -3.87 1.18 -16.74
CA VAL A 247 -5.28 1.11 -16.38
C VAL A 247 -5.51 2.03 -15.19
N GLY A 248 -5.76 3.31 -15.49
CA GLY A 248 -5.68 4.41 -14.53
C GLY A 248 -4.92 5.58 -15.13
N SER A 249 -4.00 6.15 -14.33
CA SER A 249 -3.22 7.34 -14.69
C SER A 249 -1.78 7.25 -14.18
N VAL A 250 -0.84 7.97 -14.80
CA VAL A 250 0.55 8.07 -14.34
C VAL A 250 0.96 9.53 -14.12
N ASP A 251 1.61 9.78 -12.99
CA ASP A 251 2.13 11.11 -12.61
C ASP A 251 3.59 11.30 -13.06
N ALA A 252 3.85 11.04 -14.34
CA ALA A 252 5.15 11.24 -14.99
C ALA A 252 4.97 11.36 -16.50
N PRO A 253 5.75 12.21 -17.19
CA PRO A 253 5.65 12.34 -18.64
C PRO A 253 6.24 11.10 -19.33
N CYS A 254 5.40 10.37 -20.06
CA CYS A 254 5.77 9.17 -20.79
C CYS A 254 5.62 9.35 -22.31
N HIS A 255 6.35 8.57 -23.11
CA HIS A 255 6.22 8.59 -24.57
C HIS A 255 4.84 8.04 -24.99
N PRO A 256 3.98 8.81 -25.69
CA PRO A 256 2.61 8.38 -26.04
C PRO A 256 2.56 7.25 -27.07
N GLU A 257 3.66 7.01 -27.78
CA GLU A 257 3.80 5.85 -28.68
C GLU A 257 3.97 4.53 -27.92
N VAL A 258 4.44 4.60 -26.67
CA VAL A 258 4.70 3.46 -25.80
C VAL A 258 3.63 3.30 -24.73
N VAL A 259 3.24 4.40 -24.08
CA VAL A 259 2.34 4.41 -22.91
C VAL A 259 0.97 4.96 -23.27
N LYS A 260 -0.08 4.22 -22.87
CA LYS A 260 -1.47 4.64 -22.97
C LYS A 260 -2.16 4.61 -21.61
N GLU A 261 -2.73 5.72 -21.18
CA GLU A 261 -3.59 5.80 -20.01
C GLU A 261 -5.06 5.53 -20.40
N THR A 262 -5.79 4.75 -19.59
CA THR A 262 -7.22 4.51 -19.80
C THR A 262 -8.10 5.50 -19.04
N GLY A 263 -7.55 6.18 -18.03
CA GLY A 263 -8.31 6.96 -17.06
C GLY A 263 -8.97 6.12 -15.97
N PRO A 264 -9.83 6.73 -15.13
CA PRO A 264 -10.52 6.07 -14.03
C PRO A 264 -11.37 4.88 -14.49
N TYR A 265 -11.49 3.86 -13.64
CA TYR A 265 -12.24 2.64 -13.93
C TYR A 265 -12.96 2.14 -12.67
N ALA A 266 -14.02 1.34 -12.88
CA ALA A 266 -14.61 0.53 -11.83
C ALA A 266 -13.86 -0.81 -11.72
N GLN A 267 -13.65 -1.29 -10.50
CA GLN A 267 -12.90 -2.53 -10.24
C GLN A 267 -13.43 -3.72 -11.06
N ASP A 268 -14.76 -3.87 -11.16
CA ASP A 268 -15.42 -4.95 -11.92
C ASP A 268 -15.21 -4.89 -13.44
N ASP A 269 -14.80 -3.73 -13.97
CA ASP A 269 -14.48 -3.58 -15.39
C ASP A 269 -13.04 -3.95 -15.73
N LEU A 270 -12.18 -4.16 -14.72
CA LEU A 270 -10.76 -4.45 -14.91
C LEU A 270 -10.51 -5.63 -15.87
N PRO A 271 -11.21 -6.79 -15.77
CA PRO A 271 -11.04 -7.88 -16.73
C PRO A 271 -11.38 -7.49 -18.18
N LYS A 272 -12.42 -6.68 -18.38
CA LYS A 272 -12.81 -6.21 -19.73
C LYS A 272 -11.77 -5.26 -20.30
N ILE A 273 -11.18 -4.41 -19.47
CA ILE A 273 -10.13 -3.48 -19.89
C ILE A 273 -8.87 -4.26 -20.28
N VAL A 274 -8.48 -5.25 -19.48
CA VAL A 274 -7.35 -6.16 -19.77
C VAL A 274 -7.51 -6.81 -21.15
N GLU A 275 -8.67 -7.41 -21.42
CA GLU A 275 -8.96 -8.06 -22.71
C GLU A 275 -9.01 -7.07 -23.88
N LYS A 276 -9.70 -5.93 -23.70
CA LYS A 276 -9.82 -4.88 -24.72
C LYS A 276 -8.47 -4.36 -25.19
N HIS A 277 -7.52 -4.26 -24.26
CA HIS A 277 -6.18 -3.76 -24.53
C HIS A 277 -5.17 -4.87 -24.85
N GLY A 278 -5.58 -6.13 -24.76
CA GLY A 278 -4.71 -7.28 -24.98
C GLY A 278 -3.54 -7.32 -24.00
N ILE A 279 -3.76 -6.86 -22.76
CA ILE A 279 -2.77 -6.90 -21.68
C ILE A 279 -2.47 -8.37 -21.38
N SER A 280 -1.22 -8.79 -21.58
CA SER A 280 -0.80 -10.19 -21.44
C SER A 280 0.16 -10.44 -20.28
N MET A 281 0.64 -9.36 -19.66
CA MET A 281 1.52 -9.37 -18.50
C MET A 281 1.23 -8.11 -17.70
N ALA A 282 1.28 -8.19 -16.38
CA ALA A 282 1.14 -7.03 -15.52
C ALA A 282 2.47 -6.67 -14.85
N PHE A 283 2.71 -5.38 -14.63
CA PHE A 283 3.88 -4.85 -13.94
C PHE A 283 3.47 -3.96 -12.76
N LEU A 284 4.09 -4.20 -11.60
CA LEU A 284 3.96 -3.38 -10.41
C LEU A 284 5.28 -2.60 -10.17
N PRO A 285 5.35 -1.32 -10.59
CA PRO A 285 6.57 -0.50 -10.50
C PRO A 285 6.82 0.11 -9.12
N SER A 286 6.03 -0.27 -8.11
CA SER A 286 6.03 0.38 -6.79
C SER A 286 7.41 0.36 -6.13
N ILE A 287 7.96 1.55 -5.87
CA ILE A 287 9.26 1.75 -5.19
C ILE A 287 9.12 1.85 -3.66
N CYS A 288 7.89 1.88 -3.16
CA CYS A 288 7.56 1.74 -1.76
C CYS A 288 7.28 0.25 -1.47
N PRO A 289 7.73 -0.30 -0.33
CA PRO A 289 7.22 -1.59 0.12
C PRO A 289 5.73 -1.45 0.40
N GLU A 290 4.87 -2.20 -0.28
CA GLU A 290 3.46 -2.23 0.08
C GLU A 290 3.26 -3.14 1.29
N THR A 291 2.20 -2.88 2.07
CA THR A 291 1.87 -3.68 3.26
C THR A 291 1.06 -4.93 2.91
N PHE A 292 0.33 -4.92 1.78
CA PHE A 292 -0.46 -6.05 1.28
C PHE A 292 -0.51 -6.17 -0.26
N SER A 293 -0.66 -5.05 -0.97
CA SER A 293 -0.86 -4.98 -2.44
C SER A 293 -2.18 -5.58 -2.97
N PHE A 294 -3.26 -4.80 -2.90
CA PHE A 294 -4.57 -5.20 -3.48
C PHE A 294 -4.49 -5.48 -4.99
N PHE A 295 -3.74 -4.66 -5.74
CA PHE A 295 -3.60 -4.84 -7.19
C PHE A 295 -2.88 -6.15 -7.53
N ALA A 296 -1.89 -6.57 -6.75
CA ALA A 296 -1.21 -7.85 -6.99
C ALA A 296 -2.19 -9.04 -6.85
N HIS A 297 -3.09 -8.99 -5.87
CA HIS A 297 -4.14 -10.00 -5.67
C HIS A 297 -5.21 -9.97 -6.79
N GLU A 298 -5.60 -8.78 -7.27
CA GLU A 298 -6.52 -8.65 -8.42
C GLU A 298 -5.90 -9.24 -9.70
N ILE A 299 -4.63 -8.93 -9.99
CA ILE A 299 -3.87 -9.46 -11.13
C ILE A 299 -3.79 -10.99 -11.05
N LEU A 300 -3.49 -11.52 -9.87
CA LEU A 300 -3.44 -12.96 -9.62
C LEU A 300 -4.79 -13.63 -9.91
N SER A 301 -5.90 -13.03 -9.47
CA SER A 301 -7.25 -13.58 -9.72
C SER A 301 -7.60 -13.63 -11.22
N MET A 302 -7.07 -12.70 -12.02
CA MET A 302 -7.21 -12.70 -13.47
C MET A 302 -6.25 -13.69 -14.17
N LYS A 303 -5.35 -14.36 -13.44
CA LYS A 303 -4.29 -15.26 -13.95
C LYS A 303 -3.32 -14.61 -14.95
N LEU A 304 -3.02 -13.32 -14.75
CA LEU A 304 -1.99 -12.66 -15.53
C LEU A 304 -0.59 -12.96 -14.95
N PRO A 305 0.42 -13.22 -15.80
CA PRO A 305 1.81 -13.18 -15.40
C PRO A 305 2.16 -11.82 -14.80
N LEU A 306 2.92 -11.82 -13.71
CA LEU A 306 3.16 -10.62 -12.91
C LEU A 306 4.66 -10.42 -12.66
N ILE A 307 5.15 -9.24 -13.02
CA ILE A 307 6.48 -8.76 -12.68
C ILE A 307 6.41 -7.60 -11.68
N CYS A 308 7.31 -7.55 -10.70
CA CYS A 308 7.41 -6.42 -9.77
C CYS A 308 8.84 -6.13 -9.35
N LEU A 309 9.03 -4.99 -8.67
CA LEU A 309 10.28 -4.69 -7.97
C LEU A 309 10.38 -5.51 -6.67
N ASP A 310 11.60 -5.79 -6.21
CA ASP A 310 11.85 -6.58 -5.00
C ASP A 310 11.62 -5.79 -3.69
N LEU A 311 10.36 -5.46 -3.42
CA LEU A 311 9.97 -4.65 -2.27
C LEU A 311 8.65 -5.15 -1.68
N GLY A 312 8.55 -5.17 -0.36
CA GLY A 312 7.29 -5.31 0.37
C GLY A 312 6.42 -6.51 0.01
N ALA A 313 5.12 -6.36 0.29
CA ALA A 313 4.11 -7.39 0.06
C ALA A 313 3.94 -7.77 -1.42
N GLN A 314 4.15 -6.83 -2.34
CA GLN A 314 4.07 -7.12 -3.77
C GLN A 314 5.11 -8.18 -4.17
N ALA A 315 6.34 -8.08 -3.65
CA ALA A 315 7.39 -9.06 -3.92
C ALA A 315 7.17 -10.37 -3.15
N ASP A 316 6.63 -10.34 -1.93
CA ASP A 316 6.22 -11.55 -1.20
C ASP A 316 5.25 -12.39 -2.04
N LEU A 317 4.21 -11.74 -2.59
CA LEU A 317 3.21 -12.42 -3.40
C LEU A 317 3.82 -12.94 -4.71
N VAL A 318 4.54 -12.10 -5.46
CA VAL A 318 5.08 -12.47 -6.77
C VAL A 318 6.05 -13.64 -6.68
N ARG A 319 6.88 -13.73 -5.63
CA ARG A 319 7.76 -14.89 -5.42
C ARG A 319 7.02 -16.21 -5.21
N SER A 320 5.78 -16.16 -4.73
CA SER A 320 4.95 -17.35 -4.54
C SER A 320 4.28 -17.86 -5.81
N LEU A 321 4.36 -17.11 -6.92
CA LEU A 321 3.69 -17.43 -8.18
C LEU A 321 4.63 -18.17 -9.13
N GLU A 322 4.14 -19.21 -9.79
CA GLU A 322 4.84 -19.86 -10.91
C GLU A 322 5.00 -18.89 -12.10
N THR A 323 4.04 -17.99 -12.29
CA THR A 323 4.03 -16.93 -13.29
C THR A 323 4.41 -15.58 -12.68
N GLY A 324 5.32 -15.59 -11.70
CA GLY A 324 5.86 -14.40 -11.05
C GLY A 324 7.31 -14.13 -11.45
N TYR A 325 7.68 -12.86 -11.58
CA TYR A 325 9.06 -12.44 -11.81
C TYR A 325 9.45 -11.26 -10.92
N ILE A 326 10.58 -11.38 -10.22
CA ILE A 326 11.16 -10.28 -9.46
C ILE A 326 12.22 -9.61 -10.34
N ALA A 327 12.00 -8.34 -10.67
CA ALA A 327 12.95 -7.55 -11.44
C ALA A 327 14.29 -7.48 -10.72
N THR A 328 15.37 -7.70 -11.46
CA THR A 328 16.74 -7.71 -10.94
C THR A 328 17.26 -6.30 -10.68
N ARG A 329 16.76 -5.32 -11.45
CA ARG A 329 17.17 -3.92 -11.42
C ARG A 329 15.98 -3.01 -11.66
N GLN A 330 16.13 -1.75 -11.29
CA GLN A 330 15.06 -0.74 -11.36
C GLN A 330 15.24 0.25 -12.52
N ASP A 331 16.36 0.20 -13.24
CA ASP A 331 16.59 1.06 -14.41
C ASP A 331 15.84 0.55 -15.65
N GLY A 332 15.39 1.49 -16.49
CA GLY A 332 14.55 1.21 -17.67
C GLY A 332 15.10 0.12 -18.61
N PRO A 333 16.37 0.20 -19.05
CA PRO A 333 16.96 -0.82 -19.93
C PRO A 333 16.96 -2.22 -19.31
N SER A 334 17.42 -2.35 -18.06
CA SER A 334 17.46 -3.64 -17.38
C SER A 334 16.06 -4.20 -17.12
N LEU A 335 15.08 -3.34 -16.79
CA LEU A 335 13.68 -3.75 -16.66
C LEU A 335 13.12 -4.26 -17.97
N LEU A 336 13.43 -3.61 -19.09
CA LEU A 336 13.02 -4.08 -20.42
C LEU A 336 13.63 -5.46 -20.73
N GLU A 337 14.91 -5.68 -20.40
CA GLU A 337 15.55 -6.98 -20.55
C GLU A 337 14.86 -8.07 -19.71
N ASP A 338 14.57 -7.77 -18.44
CA ASP A 338 13.84 -8.65 -17.52
C ASP A 338 12.45 -9.00 -18.07
N ILE A 339 11.69 -8.02 -18.55
CA ILE A 339 10.36 -8.23 -19.15
C ILE A 339 10.44 -9.16 -20.36
N LEU A 340 11.40 -8.93 -21.27
CA LEU A 340 11.55 -9.74 -22.47
C LEU A 340 12.08 -11.15 -22.14
N ALA A 341 12.92 -11.30 -21.13
CA ALA A 341 13.34 -12.60 -20.61
C ALA A 341 12.16 -13.36 -20.00
N PHE A 342 11.33 -12.67 -19.22
CA PHE A 342 10.16 -13.25 -18.58
C PHE A 342 9.10 -13.68 -19.62
N GLU A 343 8.80 -12.85 -20.62
CA GLU A 343 7.87 -13.23 -21.71
C GLU A 343 8.35 -14.51 -22.44
N ARG A 344 9.66 -14.65 -22.66
CA ARG A 344 10.24 -15.85 -23.27
C ARG A 344 10.11 -17.09 -22.38
N SER A 345 10.25 -16.95 -21.06
CA SER A 345 10.14 -18.09 -20.15
C SER A 345 8.70 -18.59 -20.00
N LEU A 346 7.70 -17.72 -20.17
CA LEU A 346 6.27 -18.08 -20.19
C LEU A 346 5.86 -18.89 -21.42
N HIS A 347 6.64 -18.80 -22.50
CA HIS A 347 6.35 -19.44 -23.79
C HIS A 347 7.58 -20.23 -24.29
N PRO A 348 7.95 -21.33 -23.62
CA PRO A 348 9.13 -22.11 -24.00
C PRO A 348 9.00 -22.65 -25.43
N LEU A 349 10.07 -22.48 -26.21
CA LEU A 349 10.12 -22.91 -27.60
C LEU A 349 9.98 -24.44 -27.69
N SER A 350 8.92 -24.89 -28.35
CA SER A 350 8.77 -26.30 -28.73
C SER A 350 9.51 -26.55 -30.04
N ILE A 351 10.75 -27.02 -29.95
CA ILE A 351 11.58 -27.36 -31.12
C ILE A 351 11.44 -28.86 -31.42
N LYS A 352 11.05 -29.21 -32.64
CA LYS A 352 11.10 -30.58 -33.16
C LYS A 352 12.20 -30.66 -34.21
N VAL A 353 13.14 -31.59 -34.03
CA VAL A 353 14.18 -31.90 -35.02
C VAL A 353 13.83 -33.23 -35.66
N ILE A 354 13.80 -33.28 -36.98
CA ILE A 354 13.69 -34.52 -37.76
C ILE A 354 15.02 -34.73 -38.48
N SER A 355 15.54 -35.95 -38.42
CA SER A 355 16.78 -36.37 -39.07
C SER A 355 16.57 -36.65 -40.55
#